data_AF-A0A7J4EK48-F1
#
_entry.id   AF-A0A7J4EK48-F1
#
_cell.length_a   1.000
_cell.length_b   1.000
_cell.length_c   1.000
_cell.angle_alpha   90.00
_cell.angle_beta   90.00
_cell.angle_gamma   90.00
#
_symmetry.space_group_name_H-M   'P 1'
#
loop_
_entity.id
_entity.type
_entity.pdbx_description
1 polymer ?
#
loop_
_entity_poly.entity_id
_entity_poly.type
_entity_poly.pdbx_seq_one_letter_code
_entity_poly.pdbx_strand_id
1 'polypeptide(L)'
;MRVSMDLELKDIPGQLILAIQPISEFKGNIVSVIHHREKKTPRGTVPVQIVFEIDSANLEKLNKKLKENGIIIARVGEERLIEKGSVVLIG
;
A
#
# COMPACT_ATOMS: atom_id res chain seq x y z
N MET A 1 -0.69 14.16 -2.80
CA MET A 1 0.42 13.78 -1.89
C MET A 1 0.79 12.33 -2.12
N ARG A 2 2.05 11.94 -1.91
CA ARG A 2 2.51 10.56 -2.02
C ARG A 2 2.46 9.88 -0.65
N VAL A 3 1.86 8.70 -0.62
CA VAL A 3 1.62 7.90 0.58
C VAL A 3 2.19 6.50 0.35
N SER A 4 2.99 6.02 1.30
CA SER A 4 3.40 4.62 1.39
C SER A 4 2.56 3.95 2.47
N MET A 5 1.94 2.82 2.16
CA MET A 5 1.11 2.09 3.09
C MET A 5 1.55 0.62 3.13
N ASP A 6 1.76 0.12 4.33
CA ASP A 6 2.05 -1.29 4.59
C ASP A 6 0.74 -1.97 4.99
N LEU A 7 0.31 -2.92 4.18
CA LEU A 7 -0.92 -3.69 4.35
C LEU A 7 -0.59 -5.13 4.70
N GLU A 8 -1.39 -5.72 5.57
CA GLU A 8 -1.37 -7.15 5.86
C GLU A 8 -2.63 -7.80 5.25
N LEU A 9 -2.42 -8.57 4.17
CA LEU A 9 -3.50 -9.23 3.45
C LEU A 9 -3.62 -10.70 3.85
N LYS A 10 -4.83 -11.25 3.82
CA LYS A 10 -5.01 -12.71 3.98
C LYS A 10 -4.42 -13.43 2.76
N ASP A 11 -3.83 -14.60 2.98
CA ASP A 11 -3.32 -15.48 1.91
C ASP A 11 -4.49 -16.21 1.21
N ILE A 12 -5.40 -15.45 0.58
CA ILE A 12 -6.54 -15.96 -0.20
C ILE A 12 -6.63 -15.22 -1.55
N PRO A 13 -7.15 -15.87 -2.60
CA PRO A 13 -7.32 -15.24 -3.91
C PRO A 13 -8.14 -13.94 -3.85
N GLY A 14 -7.75 -12.94 -4.64
CA GLY A 14 -8.46 -11.68 -4.77
C GLY A 14 -8.17 -10.62 -3.71
N GLN A 15 -7.38 -10.92 -2.68
CA GLN A 15 -7.10 -9.94 -1.62
C GLN A 15 -6.38 -8.67 -2.08
N LEU A 16 -5.45 -8.79 -3.02
CA LEU A 16 -4.78 -7.62 -3.57
C LEU A 16 -5.75 -6.67 -4.28
N ILE A 17 -6.76 -7.22 -4.95
CA ILE A 17 -7.79 -6.43 -5.64
C ILE A 17 -8.64 -5.68 -4.60
N LEU A 18 -9.01 -6.33 -3.49
CA LEU A 18 -9.77 -5.72 -2.40
C LEU A 18 -9.03 -4.53 -1.75
N ALA A 19 -7.70 -4.57 -1.75
CA ALA A 19 -6.86 -3.47 -1.27
C ALA A 19 -6.71 -2.33 -2.27
N ILE A 20 -6.61 -2.64 -3.56
CA ILE A 20 -6.40 -1.66 -4.63
C ILE A 20 -7.69 -0.95 -5.03
N GLN A 21 -8.83 -1.64 -4.99
CA GLN A 21 -10.13 -1.09 -5.38
C GLN A 21 -10.47 0.22 -4.65
N PRO A 22 -10.40 0.33 -3.31
CA PRO A 22 -10.72 1.59 -2.63
C PRO A 22 -9.72 2.70 -2.97
N ILE A 23 -8.44 2.38 -3.19
CA ILE A 23 -7.44 3.37 -3.66
C ILE A 23 -7.89 3.98 -5.00
N SER A 24 -8.37 3.12 -5.92
CA SER A 24 -8.87 3.55 -7.23
C SER A 24 -10.17 4.34 -7.13
N GLU A 25 -11.10 3.92 -6.26
CA GLU A 25 -12.37 4.63 -6.00
C GLU A 25 -12.15 6.07 -5.50
N PHE A 26 -11.11 6.28 -4.68
CA PHE A 26 -10.73 7.60 -4.18
C PHE A 26 -9.77 8.38 -5.09
N LYS A 27 -9.67 7.98 -6.37
CA LYS A 27 -8.80 8.60 -7.40
C LYS A 27 -7.31 8.58 -7.04
N GLY A 28 -6.88 7.58 -6.27
CA GLY A 28 -5.47 7.36 -5.98
C GLY A 28 -4.73 6.83 -7.21
N ASN A 29 -3.59 7.44 -7.54
CA ASN A 29 -2.69 6.99 -8.60
C ASN A 29 -1.64 6.05 -8.01
N ILE A 30 -1.60 4.79 -8.43
CA ILE A 30 -0.68 3.79 -7.87
C ILE A 30 0.69 3.95 -8.52
N VAL A 31 1.72 4.13 -7.69
CA VAL A 31 3.11 4.27 -8.13
C VAL A 31 3.84 2.92 -8.07
N SER A 32 3.62 2.16 -7.00
CA SER A 32 4.28 0.86 -6.82
C SER A 32 3.47 -0.05 -5.91
N VAL A 33 3.54 -1.36 -6.20
CA VAL A 33 3.01 -2.42 -5.35
C VAL A 33 4.11 -3.46 -5.17
N ILE A 34 4.50 -3.70 -3.93
CA ILE A 34 5.50 -4.71 -3.57
C ILE A 34 4.81 -5.78 -2.74
N HIS A 35 4.82 -7.00 -3.26
CA HIS A 35 4.20 -8.16 -2.61
C HIS A 35 5.29 -9.09 -2.08
N HIS A 36 5.44 -9.15 -0.76
CA HIS A 36 6.47 -9.97 -0.12
C HIS A 36 5.93 -11.38 0.21
N ARG A 37 5.69 -12.19 -0.84
CA ARG A 37 5.08 -13.53 -0.69
C ARG A 37 5.89 -14.50 0.20
N GLU A 38 7.21 -14.33 0.26
CA GLU A 38 8.10 -15.19 1.06
C GLU A 38 8.16 -14.83 2.55
N LYS A 39 7.64 -13.65 2.94
CA LYS A 39 7.55 -13.24 4.35
C LYS A 39 6.12 -13.42 4.83
N LYS A 40 5.79 -14.56 5.42
CA LYS A 40 4.53 -14.70 6.16
C LYS A 40 4.69 -14.01 7.51
N THR A 41 3.75 -13.13 7.88
CA THR A 41 3.70 -12.62 9.25
C THR A 41 3.37 -13.77 10.21
N PRO A 42 3.61 -13.63 11.53
CA PRO A 42 3.19 -14.64 12.52
C PRO A 42 1.67 -14.94 12.49
N ARG A 43 0.87 -14.04 11.89
CA ARG A 43 -0.58 -14.17 11.72
C ARG A 43 -0.99 -14.88 10.42
N GLY A 44 -0.04 -15.33 9.61
CA GLY A 44 -0.31 -15.96 8.31
C GLY A 44 -0.81 -14.98 7.24
N THR A 45 -0.63 -13.67 7.45
CA THR A 45 -0.92 -12.65 6.45
C THR A 45 0.30 -12.41 5.56
N VAL A 46 0.05 -11.96 4.33
CA VAL A 46 1.08 -11.58 3.38
C VAL A 46 1.23 -10.06 3.41
N PRO A 47 2.42 -9.54 3.72
CA PRO A 47 2.68 -8.12 3.73
C PRO A 47 2.77 -7.59 2.29
N VAL A 48 2.02 -6.53 2.03
CA VAL A 48 1.99 -5.81 0.76
C VAL A 48 2.24 -4.35 1.05
N GLN A 49 3.31 -3.81 0.47
CA GLN A 49 3.59 -2.39 0.50
C GLN A 49 3.02 -1.75 -0.77
N ILE A 50 2.20 -0.71 -0.61
CA ILE A 50 1.63 0.05 -1.72
C ILE A 50 2.05 1.50 -1.59
N VAL A 51 2.62 2.04 -2.65
CA VAL A 51 2.93 3.47 -2.76
C VAL A 51 2.00 4.08 -3.80
N PHE A 52 1.28 5.12 -3.42
CA PHE A 52 0.29 5.78 -4.27
C PHE A 52 0.22 7.27 -3.99
N GLU A 53 -0.32 8.01 -4.95
CA GLU A 53 -0.57 9.45 -4.83
C GLU A 53 -2.07 9.70 -4.71
N ILE A 54 -2.48 10.46 -3.71
CA ILE A 54 -3.89 10.78 -3.45
C ILE A 54 -4.06 12.21 -2.98
N ASP A 55 -5.26 12.77 -3.12
CA ASP A 55 -5.65 13.99 -2.43
C ASP A 55 -5.69 13.73 -0.90
N SER A 56 -5.08 14.63 -0.12
CA SER A 56 -5.12 14.61 1.35
C SER A 56 -6.53 14.49 1.91
N ALA A 57 -7.53 15.12 1.28
CA ALA A 57 -8.91 15.10 1.74
C ALA A 57 -9.56 13.70 1.62
N ASN A 58 -8.99 12.82 0.80
CA ASN A 58 -9.50 11.47 0.58
C ASN A 58 -8.75 10.41 1.39
N LEU A 59 -7.59 10.71 1.98
CA LEU A 59 -6.77 9.75 2.71
C LEU A 59 -7.50 9.16 3.92
N GLU A 60 -8.21 9.98 4.69
CA GLU A 60 -8.96 9.52 5.85
C GLU A 60 -10.13 8.61 5.45
N LYS A 61 -10.83 8.96 4.37
CA LYS A 61 -11.93 8.16 3.81
C LYS A 61 -11.43 6.81 3.29
N LEU A 62 -10.27 6.81 2.62
CA LEU A 62 -9.60 5.60 2.16
C LEU A 62 -9.23 4.69 3.33
N ASN A 63 -8.61 5.23 4.40
CA ASN A 63 -8.25 4.45 5.59
C ASN A 63 -9.47 3.80 6.25
N LYS A 64 -10.59 4.52 6.31
CA LYS A 64 -11.85 3.96 6.82
C LYS A 64 -12.36 2.82 5.93
N LYS A 65 -12.37 3.01 4.62
CA LYS A 65 -12.84 2.01 3.65
C LYS A 65 -11.99 0.73 3.65
N LEU A 66 -10.66 0.87 3.77
CA LEU A 66 -9.75 -0.26 3.88
C LEU A 66 -10.03 -1.08 5.16
N LYS A 67 -10.28 -0.42 6.29
CA LYS A 67 -10.69 -1.10 7.54
C LYS A 67 -12.04 -1.80 7.42
N GLU A 68 -13.02 -1.17 6.75
CA GLU A 68 -14.34 -1.77 6.47
C GLU A 68 -14.22 -3.03 5.61
N ASN A 69 -13.28 -3.05 4.66
CA ASN A 69 -12.97 -4.22 3.83
C ASN A 69 -12.20 -5.32 4.59
N GLY A 70 -11.94 -5.15 5.89
CA GLY A 70 -11.23 -6.10 6.73
C GLY A 70 -9.73 -6.19 6.44
N ILE A 71 -9.16 -5.16 5.81
CA ILE A 71 -7.73 -5.08 5.51
C ILE A 71 -7.02 -4.43 6.71
N ILE A 72 -5.95 -5.08 7.17
CA ILE A 72 -5.15 -4.59 8.29
C ILE A 72 -4.09 -3.64 7.73
N ILE A 73 -4.09 -2.40 8.22
CA ILE A 73 -3.07 -1.40 7.90
C ILE A 73 -2.00 -1.47 8.99
N ALA A 74 -0.82 -1.97 8.64
CA ALA A 74 0.31 -2.09 9.58
C ALA A 74 1.02 -0.73 9.78
N ARG A 75 1.16 0.05 8.72
CA ARG A 75 1.80 1.38 8.77
C ARG A 75 1.28 2.27 7.66
N VAL A 76 1.13 3.56 7.96
CA VAL A 76 0.93 4.63 6.97
C VAL A 76 2.12 5.59 7.09
N GLY A 77 2.90 5.70 6.02
CA GLY A 77 4.01 6.62 5.88
C GLY A 77 3.66 7.71 4.88
N GLU A 78 3.61 8.96 5.35
CA GLU A 78 3.61 10.12 4.46
C GLU A 78 5.06 10.38 4.04
N GLU A 79 5.41 10.05 2.80
CA GLU A 79 6.71 10.45 2.27
C GLU A 79 6.62 11.92 1.83
N ARG A 80 7.19 12.84 2.63
CA ARG A 80 7.64 14.13 2.08
C ARG A 80 8.62 13.80 0.95
N LEU A 81 8.43 14.38 -0.23
CA LEU A 81 9.33 14.18 -1.38
C LEU A 81 10.79 14.43 -0.94
N ILE A 82 11.53 13.36 -0.72
CA ILE A 82 12.99 13.38 -0.62
C ILE A 82 13.46 12.69 -1.90
N GLU A 83 13.88 13.46 -2.90
CA GLU A 83 14.48 12.90 -4.10
C GLU A 83 15.75 12.14 -3.70
N LYS A 84 15.71 10.81 -3.78
CA LYS A 84 16.87 9.94 -3.60
C LYS A 84 17.20 9.29 -4.94
N GLY A 85 18.30 9.72 -5.55
CA GLY A 85 18.85 9.07 -6.73
C GLY A 85 19.84 7.98 -6.33
N SER A 86 19.68 6.79 -6.90
CA SER A 86 20.66 5.71 -6.80
C SER A 86 21.26 5.45 -8.18
N VAL A 87 22.58 5.40 -8.27
CA VAL A 87 23.31 5.04 -9.49
C VAL A 87 23.89 3.64 -9.29
N VAL A 88 23.69 2.77 -10.28
CA VAL A 88 24.31 1.44 -10.33
C VAL A 88 25.32 1.44 -11.47
N LEU A 89 26.60 1.33 -11.12
CA LEU A 89 27.69 1.16 -12.09
C LEU A 89 27.98 -0.33 -12.23
N ILE A 90 27.99 -0.82 -13.47
CA ILE A 90 28.31 -2.20 -13.81
C ILE A 90 29.43 -2.16 -14.83
N GLY A 91 30.57 -2.76 -14.49
CA GLY A 91 31.80 -2.83 -15.28
C GLY A 91 32.76 -3.82 -14.65
#